data_AF-A0A354ZFV1-F1
#
_entry.id   AF-A0A354ZFV1-F1
#
_cell.length_a   1.000
_cell.length_b   1.000
_cell.length_c   1.000
_cell.angle_alpha   90.00
_cell.angle_beta   90.00
_cell.angle_gamma   90.00
#
_symmetry.space_group_name_H-M   'P 1'
#
loop_
_entity.id
_entity.type
_entity.pdbx_description
1 polymer ?
#
loop_
_entity_poly.entity_id
_entity_poly.type
_entity_poly.pdbx_seq_one_letter_code
_entity_poly.pdbx_strand_id
1 'polypeptide(L)'
;MEQDANQGKGPTYSKEQAIYMLEFIGRVRRVFIGSVFAVVALVFLLVFQPMQAELRKSLTDGFAQMSRANHYVIENAVERRIEGAESLSSRTIIKNAIREYKSGKMSLEELKTYTQPKYEDGARAIDQVCLAHRVVDDETVALYQVGELCPDISCADIGAGQGSEFMPRIITKGERAYAAMNAPIIIENATVGHDFVVYDMTEQIKALSTISTFSYTSKGNSGVWNQVVMPSKR
;
A
#
# COMPACT_ATOMS: atom_id res chain seq x y z
N MET A 1 -69.95 -80.75 10.68
CA MET A 1 -70.78 -79.91 11.56
C MET A 1 -69.83 -79.35 12.60
N GLU A 2 -69.50 -78.07 12.67
CA GLU A 2 -70.20 -76.86 12.25
C GLU A 2 -69.14 -75.82 11.86
N GLN A 3 -69.35 -75.16 10.72
CA GLN A 3 -68.72 -73.88 10.43
C GLN A 3 -69.30 -72.85 11.39
N ASP A 4 -68.48 -71.95 11.94
CA ASP A 4 -68.92 -70.57 11.93
C ASP A 4 -67.75 -69.60 11.74
N ALA A 5 -67.81 -68.98 10.58
CA ALA A 5 -66.92 -67.95 10.12
C ALA A 5 -67.30 -66.65 10.82
N ASN A 6 -66.54 -66.22 11.82
CA ASN A 6 -66.59 -64.83 12.27
C ASN A 6 -65.72 -63.96 11.35
N GLN A 7 -66.18 -63.82 10.10
CA GLN A 7 -65.74 -62.75 9.22
C GLN A 7 -66.42 -61.45 9.63
N GLY A 8 -65.61 -60.44 9.91
CA GLY A 8 -65.95 -59.06 9.60
C GLY A 8 -66.57 -58.26 10.74
N LYS A 9 -65.77 -57.34 11.27
CA LYS A 9 -65.93 -55.89 11.03
C LYS A 9 -64.81 -55.17 11.74
N GLY A 10 -63.70 -54.93 11.03
CA GLY A 10 -62.81 -53.84 11.40
C GLY A 10 -63.61 -52.53 11.47
N PRO A 11 -63.26 -51.59 12.34
CA PRO A 11 -64.07 -50.40 12.59
C PRO A 11 -64.37 -49.68 11.28
N THR A 12 -65.62 -49.74 10.83
CA THR A 12 -66.12 -48.94 9.72
C THR A 12 -66.19 -47.50 10.19
N TYR A 13 -65.13 -46.75 9.94
CA TYR A 13 -65.13 -45.29 10.04
C TYR A 13 -66.31 -44.76 9.22
N SER A 14 -67.19 -43.98 9.86
CA SER A 14 -68.21 -43.22 9.14
C SER A 14 -67.51 -42.30 8.14
N LYS A 15 -67.99 -42.23 6.89
CA LYS A 15 -67.40 -41.35 5.85
C LYS A 15 -67.21 -39.92 6.35
N GLU A 16 -68.09 -39.45 7.23
CA GLU A 16 -67.99 -38.14 7.87
C GLU A 16 -66.77 -38.02 8.78
N GLN A 17 -66.48 -39.03 9.60
CA GLN A 17 -65.29 -39.07 10.47
C GLN A 17 -63.99 -39.10 9.65
N ALA A 18 -63.97 -39.77 8.51
CA ALA A 18 -62.82 -39.80 7.61
C ALA A 18 -62.56 -38.42 6.95
N ILE A 19 -63.61 -37.70 6.57
CA ILE A 19 -63.51 -36.33 6.01
C ILE A 19 -62.97 -35.35 7.06
N TYR A 20 -63.48 -35.39 8.30
CA TYR A 20 -62.96 -34.56 9.39
C TYR A 20 -61.50 -34.86 9.73
N MET A 21 -61.08 -36.13 9.72
CA MET A 21 -59.67 -36.50 9.91
C MET A 21 -58.77 -35.97 8.78
N LEU A 22 -59.21 -36.05 7.52
CA LEU A 22 -58.45 -35.55 6.36
C LEU A 22 -58.28 -34.01 6.42
N GLU A 23 -59.31 -33.27 6.78
CA GLU A 23 -59.23 -31.81 6.95
C GLU A 23 -58.32 -31.41 8.12
N PHE A 24 -58.39 -32.15 9.23
CA PHE A 24 -57.52 -31.94 10.39
C PHE A 24 -56.05 -32.19 10.04
N ILE A 25 -55.74 -33.31 9.37
CA ILE A 25 -54.39 -33.63 8.89
C ILE A 25 -53.87 -32.55 7.94
N GLY A 26 -54.71 -32.06 7.01
CA GLY A 26 -54.35 -30.98 6.11
C GLY A 26 -54.03 -29.66 6.84
N ARG A 27 -54.77 -29.33 7.90
CA ARG A 27 -54.54 -28.14 8.74
C ARG A 27 -53.24 -28.28 9.55
N VAL A 28 -53.03 -29.41 10.20
CA VAL A 28 -51.80 -29.70 10.96
C VAL A 28 -50.58 -29.65 10.04
N ARG A 29 -50.66 -30.24 8.83
CA ARG A 29 -49.60 -30.20 7.83
C ARG A 29 -49.25 -28.76 7.42
N ARG A 30 -50.24 -27.90 7.19
CA ARG A 30 -50.00 -26.48 6.86
C ARG A 30 -49.33 -25.72 8.00
N VAL A 31 -49.78 -25.93 9.24
CA VAL A 31 -49.18 -25.30 10.43
C VAL A 31 -47.74 -25.77 10.63
N PHE A 32 -47.47 -27.07 10.47
CA PHE A 32 -46.13 -27.63 10.57
C PHE A 32 -45.19 -27.11 9.50
N ILE A 33 -45.64 -27.03 8.24
CA ILE A 33 -44.85 -26.42 7.17
C ILE A 33 -44.55 -24.94 7.50
N GLY A 34 -45.57 -24.20 7.95
CA GLY A 34 -45.42 -22.80 8.35
C GLY A 34 -44.43 -22.62 9.50
N SER A 35 -44.44 -23.49 10.52
CA SER A 35 -43.51 -23.40 11.64
C SER A 35 -42.07 -23.69 11.22
N VAL A 36 -41.85 -24.65 10.31
CA VAL A 36 -40.53 -24.91 9.73
C VAL A 36 -40.01 -23.67 8.99
N PHE A 37 -40.82 -23.07 8.13
CA PHE A 37 -40.44 -21.83 7.43
C PHE A 37 -40.17 -20.67 8.38
N ALA A 38 -40.97 -20.53 9.44
CA ALA A 38 -40.78 -19.49 10.45
C ALA A 38 -39.44 -19.65 11.18
N VAL A 39 -39.07 -20.88 11.57
CA VAL A 39 -37.78 -21.17 12.21
C VAL A 39 -36.62 -20.87 11.26
N VAL A 40 -36.71 -21.29 10.00
CA VAL A 40 -35.69 -20.99 8.98
C VAL A 40 -35.52 -19.48 8.79
N ALA A 41 -36.62 -18.74 8.67
CA ALA A 41 -36.59 -17.29 8.54
C ALA A 41 -35.97 -16.63 9.78
N LEU A 42 -36.31 -17.11 10.98
CA LEU A 42 -35.77 -16.59 12.24
C LEU A 42 -34.26 -16.83 12.36
N VAL A 43 -33.77 -18.02 12.02
CA VAL A 43 -32.34 -18.32 11.98
C VAL A 43 -31.63 -17.46 10.93
N PHE A 44 -32.22 -17.30 9.75
CA PHE A 44 -31.65 -16.47 8.70
C PHE A 44 -31.48 -15.00 9.13
N LEU A 45 -32.52 -14.41 9.70
CA LEU A 45 -32.52 -13.01 10.12
C LEU A 45 -31.67 -12.76 11.37
N LEU A 46 -31.73 -13.65 12.38
CA LEU A 46 -31.03 -13.43 13.65
C LEU A 46 -29.58 -13.91 13.65
N VAL A 47 -29.22 -14.84 12.78
CA VAL A 47 -27.87 -15.43 12.76
C VAL A 47 -27.13 -15.08 11.47
N PHE A 48 -27.68 -15.46 10.31
CA PHE A 48 -26.96 -15.33 9.05
C PHE A 48 -26.76 -13.87 8.63
N GLN A 49 -27.79 -13.05 8.74
CA GLN A 49 -27.70 -11.64 8.36
C GLN A 49 -26.69 -10.83 9.20
N PRO A 50 -26.70 -10.85 10.55
CA PRO A 50 -25.70 -10.13 11.34
C PRO A 50 -24.30 -10.72 11.16
N MET A 51 -24.17 -12.04 11.00
CA MET A 51 -22.88 -12.66 10.71
C MET A 51 -22.29 -12.16 9.38
N GLN A 52 -23.10 -12.07 8.32
CA GLN A 52 -22.65 -11.52 7.04
C GLN A 52 -22.29 -10.03 7.14
N ALA A 53 -23.06 -9.25 7.91
CA ALA A 53 -22.78 -7.84 8.13
C ALA A 53 -21.43 -7.65 8.86
N GLU A 54 -21.18 -8.42 9.92
CA GLU A 54 -19.93 -8.36 10.69
C GLU A 54 -18.72 -8.81 9.85
N LEU A 55 -18.88 -9.85 9.02
CA LEU A 55 -17.85 -10.29 8.08
C LEU A 55 -17.51 -9.19 7.06
N ARG A 56 -18.53 -8.57 6.44
CA ARG A 56 -18.32 -7.45 5.50
C ARG A 56 -17.65 -6.26 6.17
N LYS A 57 -18.09 -5.91 7.38
CA LYS A 57 -17.51 -4.84 8.17
C LYS A 57 -16.03 -5.12 8.48
N SER A 58 -15.73 -6.31 9.01
CA SER A 58 -14.35 -6.73 9.33
C SER A 58 -13.41 -6.73 8.12
N LEU A 59 -13.91 -7.12 6.94
CA LEU A 59 -13.14 -7.04 5.69
C LEU A 59 -12.89 -5.59 5.26
N THR A 60 -13.92 -4.75 5.36
CA THR A 60 -13.83 -3.33 4.98
C THR A 60 -12.90 -2.55 5.90
N ASP A 61 -13.04 -2.75 7.22
CA ASP A 61 -12.20 -2.11 8.23
C ASP A 61 -10.73 -2.57 8.10
N GLY A 62 -10.51 -3.86 7.86
CA GLY A 62 -9.19 -4.42 7.61
C GLY A 62 -8.54 -3.83 6.34
N PHE A 63 -9.30 -3.72 5.25
CA PHE A 63 -8.82 -3.07 4.03
C PHE A 63 -8.48 -1.59 4.27
N ALA A 64 -9.36 -0.85 4.94
CA ALA A 64 -9.13 0.56 5.23
C ALA A 64 -7.91 0.77 6.14
N GLN A 65 -7.70 -0.09 7.14
CA GLN A 65 -6.53 -0.05 8.01
C GLN A 65 -5.24 -0.33 7.23
N MET A 66 -5.24 -1.35 6.36
CA MET A 66 -4.10 -1.65 5.49
C MET A 66 -3.80 -0.48 4.55
N SER A 67 -4.82 0.10 3.92
CA SER A 67 -4.64 1.25 3.02
C SER A 67 -4.01 2.44 3.75
N ARG A 68 -4.44 2.73 4.99
CA ARG A 68 -3.84 3.79 5.81
C ARG A 68 -2.40 3.48 6.18
N ALA A 69 -2.10 2.24 6.59
CA ALA A 69 -0.74 1.83 6.91
C ALA A 69 0.20 1.97 5.69
N ASN A 70 -0.24 1.52 4.52
CA ASN A 70 0.51 1.66 3.27
C ASN A 70 0.72 3.14 2.90
N HIS A 71 -0.29 3.98 3.08
CA HIS A 71 -0.18 5.42 2.86
C HIS A 71 0.94 6.03 3.71
N TYR A 72 0.95 5.77 5.03
CA TYR A 72 2.00 6.28 5.92
C TYR A 72 3.39 5.74 5.56
N VAL A 73 3.51 4.49 5.12
CA VAL A 73 4.80 3.93 4.70
C VAL A 73 5.33 4.68 3.47
N ILE A 74 4.48 4.97 2.49
CA ILE A 74 4.85 5.72 1.29
C ILE A 74 5.20 7.17 1.65
N GLU A 75 4.37 7.83 2.45
CA GLU A 75 4.57 9.21 2.89
C GLU A 75 5.92 9.37 3.59
N ASN A 76 6.19 8.57 4.63
CA ASN A 76 7.48 8.56 5.33
C ASN A 76 8.67 8.18 4.42
N ALA A 77 8.45 7.39 3.37
CA ALA A 77 9.48 7.05 2.42
C ALA A 77 9.82 8.22 1.49
N VAL A 78 8.81 9.01 1.08
CA VAL A 78 8.98 10.21 0.27
C VAL A 78 9.58 11.34 1.10
N GLU A 79 9.09 11.59 2.30
CA GLU A 79 9.60 12.64 3.19
C GLU A 79 11.10 12.46 3.48
N ARG A 80 11.53 11.26 3.86
CA ARG A 80 12.96 10.98 4.09
C ARG A 80 13.84 11.21 2.87
N ARG A 81 13.30 11.04 1.66
CA ARG A 81 14.03 11.32 0.41
C ARG A 81 14.09 12.82 0.12
N ILE A 82 13.03 13.56 0.43
CA ILE A 82 13.03 15.03 0.38
C ILE A 82 14.08 15.57 1.35
N GLU A 83 14.06 15.13 2.61
CA GLU A 83 15.06 15.49 3.63
C GLU A 83 16.48 15.14 3.19
N GLY A 84 16.68 13.96 2.59
CA GLY A 84 17.96 13.56 2.01
C GLY A 84 18.44 14.53 0.94
N ALA A 85 17.60 14.88 -0.02
CA ALA A 85 17.93 15.83 -1.09
C ALA A 85 18.17 17.26 -0.56
N GLU A 86 17.36 17.72 0.39
CA GLU A 86 17.55 18.99 1.11
C GLU A 86 18.88 19.02 1.86
N SER A 87 19.26 17.92 2.51
CA SER A 87 20.51 17.84 3.25
C SER A 87 21.74 18.03 2.35
N LEU A 88 21.65 17.63 1.07
CA LEU A 88 22.68 17.90 0.08
C LEU A 88 22.66 19.37 -0.34
N SER A 89 21.50 19.88 -0.79
CA SER A 89 21.39 21.23 -1.35
C SER A 89 21.70 22.33 -0.32
N SER A 90 21.48 22.05 0.96
CA SER A 90 21.67 22.98 2.07
C SER A 90 23.09 22.99 2.67
N ARG A 91 24.03 22.14 2.23
CA ARG A 91 25.40 22.05 2.80
C ARG A 91 26.15 23.39 2.77
N THR A 92 26.29 24.01 3.96
CA THR A 92 26.91 25.33 4.14
C THR A 92 28.30 25.45 3.54
N ILE A 93 29.15 24.43 3.74
CA ILE A 93 30.54 24.44 3.25
C ILE A 93 30.56 24.56 1.72
N ILE A 94 29.70 23.82 1.03
CA ILE A 94 29.64 23.89 -0.44
C ILE A 94 28.95 25.18 -0.90
N LYS A 95 27.90 25.64 -0.21
CA LYS A 95 27.27 26.95 -0.51
C LYS A 95 28.26 28.11 -0.40
N ASN A 96 29.18 28.05 0.55
CA ASN A 96 30.24 29.07 0.67
C ASN A 96 31.20 29.04 -0.52
N ALA A 97 31.63 27.86 -0.98
CA ALA A 97 32.44 27.72 -2.18
C ALA A 97 31.70 28.23 -3.44
N ILE A 98 30.39 27.94 -3.56
CA ILE A 98 29.55 28.48 -4.64
C ILE A 98 29.52 30.02 -4.56
N ARG A 99 29.43 30.62 -3.37
CA ARG A 99 29.49 32.09 -3.21
C ARG A 99 30.85 32.65 -3.65
N GLU A 100 31.95 32.00 -3.30
CA GLU A 100 33.29 32.41 -3.74
C GLU A 100 33.41 32.35 -5.27
N TYR A 101 32.92 31.28 -5.89
CA TYR A 101 32.82 31.13 -7.34
C TYR A 101 32.00 32.25 -7.99
N LYS A 102 30.79 32.51 -7.49
CA LYS A 102 29.91 33.59 -7.96
C LYS A 102 30.52 34.98 -7.83
N SER A 103 31.41 35.17 -6.85
CA SER A 103 32.14 36.43 -6.65
C SER A 103 33.44 36.54 -7.46
N GLY A 104 33.78 35.53 -8.28
CA GLY A 104 35.01 35.48 -9.08
C GLY A 104 36.28 35.18 -8.28
N LYS A 105 36.15 34.80 -7.00
CA LYS A 105 37.29 34.47 -6.11
C LYS A 105 37.77 33.02 -6.26
N MET A 106 36.96 32.18 -6.91
CA MET A 106 37.20 30.77 -7.17
C MET A 106 36.79 30.48 -8.60
N SER A 107 37.62 29.74 -9.34
CA SER A 107 37.31 29.26 -10.69
C SER A 107 36.35 28.06 -10.65
N LEU A 108 35.72 27.74 -11.78
CA LEU A 108 34.84 26.57 -11.91
C LEU A 108 35.58 25.25 -11.56
N GLU A 109 36.83 25.12 -11.99
CA GLU A 109 37.64 23.91 -11.74
C GLU A 109 38.04 23.76 -10.28
N GLU A 110 38.33 24.89 -9.60
CA GLU A 110 38.53 24.89 -8.15
C GLU A 110 37.23 24.53 -7.40
N LEU A 111 36.09 25.03 -7.86
CA LEU A 111 34.78 24.70 -7.29
C LEU A 111 34.48 23.20 -7.42
N LYS A 112 34.68 22.62 -8.61
CA LYS A 112 34.52 21.17 -8.87
C LYS A 112 35.42 20.35 -7.93
N THR A 113 36.72 20.67 -7.92
CA THR A 113 37.72 19.97 -7.10
C THR A 113 37.41 20.04 -5.61
N TYR A 114 36.97 21.21 -5.13
CA TYR A 114 36.60 21.41 -3.73
C TYR A 114 35.31 20.68 -3.35
N THR A 115 34.33 20.66 -4.25
CA THR A 115 32.97 20.19 -3.97
C THR A 115 32.84 18.68 -4.10
N GLN A 116 33.42 18.08 -5.14
CA GLN A 116 33.26 16.67 -5.47
C GLN A 116 33.44 15.72 -4.26
N PRO A 117 34.57 15.71 -3.52
CA PRO A 117 34.75 14.77 -2.42
C PRO A 117 33.79 15.01 -1.25
N LYS A 118 33.40 16.27 -0.99
CA LYS A 118 32.48 16.63 0.10
C LYS A 118 31.03 16.32 -0.25
N TYR A 119 30.68 16.44 -1.52
CA TYR A 119 29.36 16.12 -2.03
C TYR A 119 29.16 14.60 -2.05
N GLU A 120 30.14 13.87 -2.56
CA GLU A 120 30.14 12.41 -2.58
C GLU A 120 30.03 11.80 -1.18
N ASP A 121 30.79 12.31 -0.20
CA ASP A 121 30.69 11.88 1.20
C ASP A 121 29.26 12.05 1.74
N GLY A 122 28.60 13.15 1.37
CA GLY A 122 27.20 13.37 1.73
C GLY A 122 26.23 12.45 1.03
N ALA A 123 26.37 12.28 -0.28
CA ALA A 123 25.48 11.44 -1.06
C ALA A 123 25.58 9.98 -0.65
N ARG A 124 26.78 9.51 -0.28
CA ARG A 124 27.02 8.14 0.22
C ARG A 124 26.37 7.88 1.58
N ALA A 125 26.24 8.90 2.42
CA ALA A 125 25.60 8.77 3.73
C ALA A 125 24.07 8.65 3.67
N ILE A 126 23.48 8.91 2.50
CA ILE A 126 22.03 8.85 2.30
C ILE A 126 21.66 7.49 1.72
N ASP A 127 20.76 6.79 2.40
CA ASP A 127 20.31 5.47 1.98
C ASP A 127 19.65 5.52 0.59
N GLN A 128 19.98 4.51 -0.23
CA GLN A 128 19.32 4.21 -1.50
C GLN A 128 19.47 5.29 -2.59
N VAL A 129 20.40 6.23 -2.43
CA VAL A 129 20.80 7.12 -3.53
C VAL A 129 21.55 6.33 -4.59
N CYS A 130 21.05 6.38 -5.83
CA CYS A 130 21.71 5.82 -7.01
C CYS A 130 22.50 6.88 -7.78
N LEU A 131 21.96 8.10 -7.84
CA LEU A 131 22.53 9.26 -8.51
C LEU A 131 22.35 10.48 -7.62
N ALA A 132 23.40 11.29 -7.49
CA ALA A 132 23.27 12.66 -7.02
C ALA A 132 24.11 13.56 -7.91
N HIS A 133 23.52 14.58 -8.48
CA HIS A 133 24.15 15.45 -9.48
C HIS A 133 23.89 16.90 -9.11
N ARG A 134 24.97 17.63 -8.81
CA ARG A 134 24.93 19.05 -8.52
C ARG A 134 25.24 19.86 -9.77
N VAL A 135 24.32 20.75 -10.12
CA VAL A 135 24.45 21.69 -11.24
C VAL A 135 24.40 23.12 -10.72
N VAL A 136 25.35 23.94 -11.13
CA VAL A 136 25.44 25.38 -10.83
C VAL A 136 25.75 26.09 -12.14
N ASP A 137 24.93 27.07 -12.54
CA ASP A 137 25.07 27.77 -13.85
C ASP A 137 25.15 26.82 -15.05
N ASP A 138 24.28 25.81 -15.07
CA ASP A 138 24.24 24.74 -16.10
C ASP A 138 25.51 23.87 -16.17
N GLU A 139 26.48 24.09 -15.30
CA GLU A 139 27.71 23.33 -15.20
C GLU A 139 27.62 22.26 -14.10
N THR A 140 28.15 21.08 -14.41
CA THR A 140 28.25 20.00 -13.43
C THR A 140 29.37 20.30 -12.45
N VAL A 141 29.00 20.53 -11.19
CA VAL A 141 29.96 20.81 -10.11
C VAL A 141 30.33 19.55 -9.34
N ALA A 142 29.40 18.62 -9.18
CA ALA A 142 29.67 17.32 -8.57
C ALA A 142 28.71 16.25 -9.07
N LEU A 143 29.21 15.02 -9.16
CA LEU A 143 28.45 13.84 -9.56
C LEU A 143 28.79 12.66 -8.65
N TYR A 144 27.77 12.03 -8.10
CA TYR A 144 27.87 10.77 -7.38
C TYR A 144 26.97 9.75 -8.05
N GLN A 145 27.51 8.56 -8.31
CA GLN A 145 26.79 7.48 -8.96
C GLN A 145 27.18 6.13 -8.35
N VAL A 146 26.19 5.33 -7.99
CA VAL A 146 26.40 3.98 -7.44
C VAL A 146 26.31 2.94 -8.55
N GLY A 147 27.47 2.57 -9.09
CA GLY A 147 27.63 1.48 -10.06
C GLY A 147 26.91 1.69 -11.41
N GLU A 148 26.98 0.67 -12.26
CA GLU A 148 26.33 0.64 -13.59
C GLU A 148 24.80 0.47 -13.50
N LEU A 149 24.26 0.25 -12.30
CA LEU A 149 22.83 0.00 -12.06
C LEU A 149 21.99 1.27 -11.99
N CYS A 150 22.63 2.44 -12.06
CA CYS A 150 21.93 3.71 -12.09
C CYS A 150 21.25 3.88 -13.45
N PRO A 151 19.93 4.08 -13.50
CA PRO A 151 19.24 4.33 -14.76
C PRO A 151 19.79 5.62 -15.40
N ASP A 152 19.90 5.62 -16.72
CA ASP A 152 20.18 6.83 -17.50
C ASP A 152 19.00 7.80 -17.37
N ILE A 153 18.97 8.58 -16.29
CA ILE A 153 17.95 9.57 -15.99
C ILE A 153 18.64 10.91 -16.13
N SER A 154 18.29 11.64 -17.18
CA SER A 154 18.84 12.98 -17.39
C SER A 154 18.20 13.97 -16.42
N CYS A 155 18.89 15.05 -16.08
CA CYS A 155 18.30 16.17 -15.33
C CYS A 155 17.05 16.74 -16.01
N ALA A 156 16.97 16.63 -17.34
CA ALA A 156 15.79 17.05 -18.12
C ALA A 156 14.56 16.17 -17.84
N ASP A 157 14.75 14.86 -17.62
CA ASP A 157 13.66 13.92 -17.29
C ASP A 157 13.08 14.16 -15.90
N ILE A 158 13.93 14.61 -14.97
CA ILE A 158 13.56 14.99 -13.60
C ILE A 158 12.76 16.30 -13.61
N GLY A 159 12.99 17.13 -14.64
CA GLY A 159 12.37 18.43 -14.81
C GLY A 159 13.11 19.49 -14.00
N ALA A 160 13.68 20.47 -14.71
CA ALA A 160 14.01 21.77 -14.15
C ALA A 160 12.71 22.56 -13.99
N GLY A 161 11.91 22.22 -12.97
CA GLY A 161 10.74 23.03 -12.62
C GLY A 161 11.21 24.45 -12.35
N GLN A 162 10.60 25.45 -13.01
CA GLN A 162 10.94 26.87 -12.85
C GLN A 162 10.50 27.46 -11.50
N GLY A 163 10.50 26.65 -10.43
CA GLY A 163 10.01 27.01 -9.11
C GLY A 163 10.95 26.55 -8.01
N SER A 164 10.81 27.16 -6.83
CA SER A 164 11.57 26.86 -5.62
C SER A 164 11.07 25.62 -4.87
N GLU A 165 10.11 24.87 -5.42
CA GLU A 165 9.47 23.74 -4.73
C GLU A 165 10.10 22.40 -5.12
N PHE A 166 10.35 21.57 -4.11
CA PHE A 166 10.72 20.18 -4.28
C PHE A 166 9.58 19.41 -4.94
N MET A 167 9.73 19.04 -6.20
CA MET A 167 8.75 18.19 -6.89
C MET A 167 9.30 16.77 -7.05
N PRO A 168 8.96 15.84 -6.15
CA PRO A 168 9.29 14.43 -6.35
C PRO A 168 8.61 13.89 -7.61
N ARG A 169 9.38 13.23 -8.48
CA ARG A 169 8.86 12.46 -9.61
C ARG A 169 9.16 10.99 -9.45
N ILE A 170 8.13 10.17 -9.63
CA ILE A 170 8.31 8.72 -9.71
C ILE A 170 8.56 8.34 -11.16
N ILE A 171 9.69 7.69 -11.41
CA ILE A 171 10.10 7.21 -12.72
C ILE A 171 10.15 5.69 -12.67
N THR A 172 9.49 5.02 -13.61
CA THR A 172 9.53 3.56 -13.73
C THR A 172 10.32 3.18 -14.98
N LYS A 173 11.25 2.23 -14.85
CA LYS A 173 12.00 1.64 -15.97
C LYS A 173 12.06 0.13 -15.77
N GLY A 174 11.29 -0.62 -16.56
CA GLY A 174 11.14 -2.06 -16.40
C GLY A 174 10.48 -2.40 -15.06
N GLU A 175 11.07 -3.33 -14.31
CA GLU A 175 10.60 -3.73 -12.97
C GLU A 175 11.11 -2.83 -11.84
N ARG A 176 11.84 -1.76 -12.19
CA ARG A 176 12.42 -0.83 -11.21
C ARG A 176 11.64 0.47 -11.17
N ALA A 177 11.60 1.03 -9.97
CA ALA A 177 10.95 2.29 -9.69
C ALA A 177 11.91 3.19 -8.92
N TYR A 178 11.97 4.44 -9.34
CA TYR A 178 12.88 5.43 -8.83
C TYR A 178 12.11 6.67 -8.40
N ALA A 179 12.56 7.32 -7.33
CA ALA A 179 12.15 8.68 -7.01
C ALA A 179 13.26 9.63 -7.43
N ALA A 180 12.95 10.53 -8.35
CA ALA A 180 13.83 11.61 -8.75
C ALA A 180 13.39 12.91 -8.07
N MET A 181 14.36 13.60 -7.48
CA MET A 181 14.18 14.85 -6.76
C MET A 181 14.97 15.95 -7.48
N ASN A 182 14.38 17.14 -7.53
CA ASN A 182 15.08 18.38 -7.88
C ASN A 182 15.03 19.30 -6.65
N ALA A 183 16.20 19.56 -6.08
CA ALA A 183 16.39 20.31 -4.87
C ALA A 183 17.11 21.64 -5.19
N PRO A 184 16.44 22.80 -5.09
CA PRO A 184 17.09 24.08 -5.38
C PRO A 184 18.16 24.41 -4.34
N ILE A 185 19.28 24.93 -4.81
CA ILE A 185 20.36 25.47 -3.98
C ILE A 185 20.07 26.96 -3.80
N ILE A 186 19.62 27.34 -2.62
CA ILE A 186 19.25 28.72 -2.30
C ILE A 186 20.36 29.40 -1.51
N ILE A 187 20.84 30.53 -2.01
CA ILE A 187 21.78 31.45 -1.33
C ILE A 187 21.16 32.83 -1.36
N GLU A 188 21.01 33.48 -0.20
CA GLU A 188 20.48 34.86 -0.09
C GLU A 188 19.13 35.05 -0.82
N ASN A 189 18.23 34.07 -0.68
CA ASN A 189 16.92 33.99 -1.33
C ASN A 189 16.94 33.88 -2.88
N ALA A 190 18.09 33.60 -3.49
CA ALA A 190 18.21 33.31 -4.91
C ALA A 190 18.57 31.84 -5.14
N THR A 191 17.92 31.20 -6.12
CA THR A 191 18.32 29.88 -6.62
C THR A 191 19.58 30.04 -7.46
N VAL A 192 20.69 29.44 -7.02
CA VAL A 192 21.99 29.52 -7.70
C VAL A 192 22.37 28.23 -8.41
N GLY A 193 21.57 27.17 -8.24
CA GLY A 193 21.82 25.84 -8.78
C GLY A 193 20.80 24.84 -8.27
N HIS A 194 20.99 23.58 -8.64
CA HIS A 194 20.09 22.47 -8.31
C HIS A 194 20.88 21.21 -7.97
N ASP A 195 20.36 20.44 -7.03
CA ASP A 195 20.74 19.06 -6.81
C ASP A 195 19.66 18.14 -7.38
N PHE A 196 20.07 17.28 -8.31
CA PHE A 196 19.24 16.21 -8.85
C PHE A 196 19.60 14.92 -8.13
N VAL A 197 18.65 14.34 -7.40
CA VAL A 197 18.90 13.14 -6.59
C VAL A 197 17.93 12.05 -7.00
N VAL A 198 18.46 10.87 -7.33
CA VAL A 198 17.68 9.69 -7.73
C VAL A 198 17.84 8.61 -6.66
N TYR A 199 16.70 8.14 -6.17
CA TYR A 199 16.60 7.07 -5.18
C TYR A 199 16.00 5.81 -5.80
N ASP A 200 16.56 4.65 -5.48
CA ASP A 200 15.87 3.37 -5.74
C ASP A 200 14.69 3.22 -4.77
N MET A 201 13.50 2.95 -5.31
CA MET A 201 12.26 2.66 -4.58
C MET A 201 11.71 1.26 -4.89
N THR A 202 12.44 0.45 -5.65
CA THR A 202 11.97 -0.82 -6.18
C THR A 202 11.52 -1.76 -5.07
N GLU A 203 12.34 -1.91 -4.03
CA GLU A 203 12.04 -2.83 -2.92
C GLU A 203 10.88 -2.35 -2.05
N GLN A 204 10.71 -1.04 -1.87
CA GLN A 204 9.56 -0.47 -1.17
C GLN A 204 8.26 -0.69 -1.93
N ILE A 205 8.27 -0.47 -3.24
CA ILE A 205 7.10 -0.67 -4.09
C ILE A 205 6.73 -2.16 -4.15
N LYS A 206 7.71 -3.06 -4.24
CA LYS A 206 7.48 -4.52 -4.12
C LYS A 206 6.94 -4.93 -2.76
N ALA A 207 7.41 -4.33 -1.67
CA ALA A 207 6.89 -4.62 -0.33
C ALA A 207 5.40 -4.24 -0.23
N LEU A 208 5.01 -3.10 -0.81
CA LEU A 208 3.62 -2.64 -0.83
C LEU A 208 2.71 -3.55 -1.66
N SER A 209 3.18 -4.10 -2.78
CA SER A 209 2.41 -5.05 -3.59
C SER A 209 2.29 -6.44 -2.95
N THR A 210 3.26 -6.83 -2.12
CA THR A 210 3.25 -8.14 -1.44
C THR A 210 2.32 -8.12 -0.22
N ILE A 211 2.33 -7.02 0.55
CA ILE A 211 1.43 -6.83 1.71
C ILE A 211 -0.04 -6.87 1.27
N SER A 212 -0.36 -6.25 0.13
CA SER A 212 -1.70 -6.31 -0.45
C SER A 212 -2.07 -7.69 -0.99
N THR A 213 -1.12 -8.61 -1.21
CA THR A 213 -1.43 -9.96 -1.70
C THR A 213 -1.58 -10.98 -0.55
N PHE A 214 -0.77 -10.86 0.51
CA PHE A 214 -0.81 -11.78 1.67
C PHE A 214 -2.08 -11.64 2.52
N SER A 215 -2.65 -10.44 2.61
CA SER A 215 -3.88 -10.23 3.39
C SER A 215 -5.15 -10.74 2.71
N TYR A 216 -5.15 -10.88 1.38
CA TYR A 216 -6.27 -11.48 0.66
C TYR A 216 -6.19 -13.01 0.65
N THR A 217 -4.99 -13.59 0.73
CA THR A 217 -4.78 -15.04 0.72
C THR A 217 -4.81 -15.67 2.12
N SER A 218 -4.26 -15.02 3.14
CA SER A 218 -4.21 -15.58 4.50
C SER A 218 -5.56 -15.59 5.24
N LYS A 219 -6.50 -14.70 4.93
CA LYS A 219 -7.85 -14.75 5.52
C LYS A 219 -8.81 -15.72 4.82
N GLY A 220 -8.39 -16.32 3.71
CA GLY A 220 -9.13 -17.40 3.03
C GLY A 220 -8.85 -18.79 3.60
N ASN A 221 -7.85 -18.95 4.47
CA ASN A 221 -7.51 -20.23 5.09
C ASN A 221 -7.34 -20.07 6.60
N SER A 222 -8.23 -20.72 7.33
CA SER A 222 -8.41 -20.71 8.78
C SER A 222 -7.12 -20.69 9.63
N GLY A 223 -7.12 -19.86 10.68
CA GLY A 223 -6.73 -20.31 12.03
C GLY A 223 -5.25 -20.41 12.40
N VAL A 224 -4.34 -19.63 11.82
CA VAL A 224 -2.94 -19.58 12.31
C VAL A 224 -2.47 -18.14 12.49
N TRP A 225 -2.34 -17.71 13.74
CA TRP A 225 -1.64 -16.49 14.12
C TRP A 225 -0.13 -16.72 13.96
N ASN A 226 0.43 -16.43 12.78
CA ASN A 226 1.88 -16.32 12.66
C ASN A 226 2.30 -14.86 12.88
N GLN A 227 3.05 -14.66 13.97
CA GLN A 227 3.71 -13.41 14.31
C GLN A 227 4.54 -12.90 13.14
N VAL A 228 4.33 -11.63 12.79
CA VAL A 228 5.22 -10.87 11.93
C VAL A 228 6.55 -10.74 12.67
N VAL A 229 7.55 -11.52 12.27
CA VAL A 229 8.94 -11.33 12.70
C VAL A 229 9.48 -10.15 11.91
N MET A 230 9.61 -9.01 12.57
CA MET A 230 10.37 -7.87 12.07
C MET A 230 11.84 -8.28 11.92
N PRO A 231 12.53 -7.97 10.81
CA PRO A 231 13.95 -8.24 10.69
C PRO A 231 14.73 -7.41 11.72
N SER A 232 15.52 -8.08 12.55
CA SER A 232 16.40 -7.43 13.51
C SER A 232 17.48 -6.66 12.78
N LYS A 233 17.67 -5.40 13.16
CA LYS A 233 18.80 -4.55 12.74
C LYS A 233 20.12 -5.33 12.85
N ARG A 234 20.90 -5.32 11.77
CA ARG A 234 22.36 -5.40 11.80
C ARG A 234 22.89 -4.27 10.95
#